data_AF-A0AAV9PT14-F1
#
_entry.id   AF-A0AAV9PT14-F1
#
_cell.length_a   1.000
_cell.length_b   1.000
_cell.length_c   1.000
_cell.angle_alpha   90.00
_cell.angle_beta   90.00
_cell.angle_gamma   90.00
#
_symmetry.space_group_name_H-M   'P 1'
#
loop_
_entity.id
_entity.type
_entity.pdbx_description
1 polymer ?
#
loop_
_entity_poly.entity_id
_entity_poly.type
_entity_poly.pdbx_seq_one_letter_code
_entity_poly.pdbx_strand_id
1 'polypeptide(L)'
;MDGTACGIAAFWTLFPFPILESQLLNQKLGDSINSLAELHMRTHLAVYDAVKSTSFDNNKSAHQSHVSRLQLRFIASLAETRQLLAMSKFQIQIDGRRPRNLHASLLNNIESVFRSVSLVFYATRTFSTIESEAASSLWMNELRRVASRNENVELRTLSVLSICADAIGRGHPLPPFMDIPETSSLLEALKASPMDLLSAKHALEPGYAALAAIHASAEIVTDDLKALVRLTGELVGSVEFVDTQGSLA
;
A
#
# COMPACT_ATOMS: atom_id res chain seq x y z
N MET A 1 -7.09 -40.79 40.80
CA MET A 1 -6.32 -40.97 39.55
C MET A 1 -6.69 -39.81 38.60
N ASP A 2 -6.60 -38.56 39.06
CA ASP A 2 -7.44 -37.48 38.48
C ASP A 2 -6.62 -36.36 37.84
N GLY A 3 -5.29 -36.43 37.92
CA GLY A 3 -4.39 -35.41 37.36
C GLY A 3 -4.22 -35.47 35.84
N THR A 4 -4.42 -36.64 35.22
CA THR A 4 -4.23 -36.85 33.78
C THR A 4 -5.38 -36.27 32.95
N ALA A 5 -6.62 -36.31 33.45
CA ALA A 5 -7.78 -35.74 32.77
C ALA A 5 -7.72 -34.21 32.70
N CYS A 6 -7.31 -33.54 33.78
CA CYS A 6 -7.08 -32.09 33.79
C CYS A 6 -5.93 -31.68 32.87
N GLY A 7 -4.85 -32.47 32.81
CA GLY A 7 -3.72 -32.21 31.91
C GLY A 7 -4.09 -32.29 30.42
N ILE A 8 -4.91 -33.27 30.04
CA ILE A 8 -5.38 -33.44 28.65
C ILE A 8 -6.39 -32.34 28.29
N ALA A 9 -7.30 -31.99 29.20
CA ALA A 9 -8.23 -30.88 28.98
C ALA A 9 -7.50 -29.54 28.85
N ALA A 10 -6.51 -29.29 29.71
CA ALA A 10 -5.66 -28.10 29.64
C ALA A 10 -4.84 -28.07 28.35
N PHE A 11 -4.27 -29.20 27.92
CA PHE A 11 -3.56 -29.29 26.64
C PHE A 11 -4.48 -28.95 25.45
N TRP A 12 -5.69 -29.50 25.42
CA TRP A 12 -6.68 -29.21 24.37
C TRP A 12 -7.34 -27.83 24.46
N THR A 13 -7.25 -27.14 25.60
CA THR A 13 -7.72 -25.74 25.72
C THR A 13 -6.60 -24.72 25.59
N LEU A 14 -5.33 -25.06 25.81
CA LEU A 14 -4.24 -24.11 25.66
C LEU A 14 -3.70 -24.06 24.23
N PHE A 15 -3.69 -25.17 23.49
CA PHE A 15 -3.10 -25.26 22.15
C PHE A 15 -3.91 -24.65 21.00
N PRO A 16 -5.27 -24.70 20.96
CA PRO A 16 -6.02 -24.13 19.84
C PRO A 16 -6.12 -22.60 19.87
N PHE A 17 -6.05 -21.96 21.04
CA PHE A 17 -6.16 -20.51 21.18
C PHE A 17 -5.00 -19.71 20.54
N PRO A 18 -3.70 -20.04 20.74
CA PRO A 18 -2.60 -19.28 20.16
C PRO A 18 -2.57 -19.39 18.62
N ILE A 19 -3.01 -20.53 18.07
CA ILE A 19 -3.12 -20.72 16.62
C ILE A 19 -4.25 -19.81 16.06
N LEU A 20 -5.41 -19.82 16.71
CA LEU A 20 -6.56 -19.03 16.27
C LEU A 20 -6.31 -17.51 16.35
N GLU A 21 -5.64 -17.03 17.41
CA GLU A 21 -5.29 -15.61 17.55
C GLU A 21 -4.33 -15.13 16.45
N SER A 22 -3.33 -15.94 16.10
CA SER A 22 -2.39 -15.60 15.03
C SER A 22 -3.06 -15.57 13.65
N GLN A 23 -3.96 -16.52 13.37
CA GLN A 23 -4.73 -16.56 12.14
C GLN A 23 -5.70 -15.39 12.02
N LEU A 24 -6.37 -15.03 13.11
CA LEU A 24 -7.25 -13.86 13.15
C LEU A 24 -6.48 -12.56 12.91
N LEU A 25 -5.28 -12.42 13.51
CA LEU A 25 -4.43 -11.25 13.31
C LEU A 25 -3.93 -11.15 11.86
N ASN A 26 -3.53 -12.27 11.28
CA ASN A 26 -3.16 -12.39 9.87
C ASN A 26 -4.32 -12.00 8.94
N GLN A 27 -5.51 -12.54 9.20
CA GLN A 27 -6.70 -12.21 8.43
C GLN A 27 -7.00 -10.69 8.48
N LYS A 28 -6.95 -10.09 9.67
CA LYS A 28 -7.20 -8.65 9.85
C LYS A 28 -6.13 -7.77 9.19
N LEU A 29 -4.86 -8.20 9.21
CA LEU A 29 -3.79 -7.55 8.46
C LEU A 29 -4.04 -7.64 6.95
N GLY A 30 -4.42 -8.81 6.44
CA GLY A 30 -4.79 -9.00 5.04
C GLY A 30 -5.95 -8.11 4.61
N ASP A 31 -7.02 -8.06 5.40
CA ASP A 31 -8.18 -7.18 5.16
C ASP A 31 -7.79 -5.69 5.14
N SER A 32 -6.86 -5.29 6.02
CA SER A 32 -6.34 -3.91 6.08
C SER A 32 -5.55 -3.57 4.82
N ILE A 33 -4.67 -4.46 4.36
CA ILE A 33 -3.90 -4.29 3.12
C ILE A 33 -4.83 -4.25 1.90
N ASN A 34 -5.86 -5.10 1.85
CA ASN A 34 -6.81 -5.09 0.75
C ASN A 34 -7.62 -3.79 0.70
N SER A 35 -8.02 -3.27 1.86
CA SER A 35 -8.68 -1.96 1.97
C SER A 35 -7.76 -0.82 1.53
N LEU A 36 -6.46 -0.92 1.85
CA LEU A 36 -5.43 0.02 1.41
C LEU A 36 -5.20 -0.06 -0.11
N ALA A 37 -5.24 -1.25 -0.69
CA ALA A 37 -5.13 -1.49 -2.12
C ALA A 37 -6.29 -0.79 -2.87
N GLU A 38 -7.52 -0.92 -2.37
CA GLU A 38 -8.68 -0.19 -2.91
C GLU A 38 -8.47 1.33 -2.79
N LEU A 39 -8.02 1.81 -1.64
CA LEU A 39 -7.77 3.22 -1.41
C LEU A 39 -6.71 3.78 -2.36
N HIS A 40 -5.61 3.06 -2.55
CA HIS A 40 -4.53 3.44 -3.45
C HIS A 40 -5.03 3.57 -4.89
N MET A 41 -5.73 2.54 -5.40
CA MET A 41 -6.29 2.57 -6.76
C MET A 41 -7.27 3.75 -6.96
N ARG A 42 -8.15 4.02 -5.99
CA ARG A 42 -9.05 5.18 -6.12
C ARG A 42 -8.33 6.51 -6.03
N THR A 43 -7.29 6.60 -5.20
CA THR A 43 -6.46 7.80 -5.11
C THR A 43 -5.74 8.05 -6.44
N HIS A 44 -5.23 7.00 -7.07
CA HIS A 44 -4.62 7.09 -8.39
C HIS A 44 -5.56 7.67 -9.45
N LEU A 45 -6.77 7.11 -9.51
CA LEU A 45 -7.78 7.56 -10.45
C LEU A 45 -8.15 9.03 -10.17
N ALA A 46 -8.26 9.41 -8.89
CA ALA A 46 -8.48 10.80 -8.51
C ALA A 46 -7.35 11.73 -8.97
N VAL A 47 -6.09 11.29 -8.90
CA VAL A 47 -4.92 12.05 -9.40
C VAL A 47 -5.05 12.25 -10.91
N TYR A 48 -5.31 11.18 -11.66
CA TYR A 48 -5.47 11.29 -13.10
C TYR A 48 -6.64 12.17 -13.50
N ASP A 49 -7.79 12.00 -12.85
CA ASP A 49 -8.96 12.82 -13.12
C ASP A 49 -8.68 14.30 -12.79
N ALA A 50 -7.99 14.59 -11.68
CA ALA A 50 -7.63 15.95 -11.31
C ALA A 50 -6.66 16.59 -12.30
N VAL A 51 -5.68 15.83 -12.82
CA VAL A 51 -4.72 16.34 -13.81
C VAL A 51 -5.38 16.50 -15.18
N LYS A 52 -6.19 15.53 -15.62
CA LYS A 52 -6.79 15.46 -16.96
C LYS A 52 -8.03 16.35 -17.11
N SER A 53 -8.81 16.55 -16.05
CA SER A 53 -10.08 17.26 -16.16
C SER A 53 -9.88 18.73 -16.54
N THR A 54 -10.63 19.14 -17.56
CA THR A 54 -10.72 20.52 -18.08
C THR A 54 -12.13 21.08 -17.83
N SER A 55 -12.99 20.31 -17.15
CA SER A 55 -14.41 20.59 -17.03
C SER A 55 -14.88 20.46 -15.58
N PHE A 56 -15.74 21.39 -15.19
CA PHE A 56 -16.54 21.36 -13.95
C PHE A 56 -17.45 20.13 -14.00
N ASP A 57 -17.01 19.02 -13.42
CA ASP A 57 -17.83 17.82 -13.25
C ASP A 57 -18.28 17.73 -11.80
N ASN A 58 -19.61 17.76 -11.58
CA ASN A 58 -20.24 17.62 -10.27
C ASN A 58 -19.88 16.29 -9.59
N ASN A 59 -19.39 15.31 -10.36
CA ASN A 59 -18.91 14.03 -9.85
C ASN A 59 -17.60 14.12 -9.03
N LYS A 60 -16.82 15.22 -9.14
CA LYS A 60 -15.57 15.41 -8.38
C LYS A 60 -15.82 15.37 -6.86
N SER A 61 -16.89 16.02 -6.40
CA SER A 61 -17.28 16.03 -4.98
C SER A 61 -17.70 14.64 -4.49
N ALA A 62 -18.47 13.91 -5.29
CA ALA A 62 -18.86 12.54 -4.98
C ALA A 62 -17.64 11.60 -4.88
N HIS A 63 -16.71 11.70 -5.83
CA HIS A 63 -15.48 10.91 -5.82
C HIS A 63 -14.60 11.21 -4.60
N GLN A 64 -14.40 12.50 -4.27
CA GLN A 64 -13.67 12.91 -3.07
C GLN A 64 -14.33 12.44 -1.78
N SER A 65 -15.66 12.47 -1.71
CA SER A 65 -16.41 11.94 -0.56
C SER A 65 -16.22 10.42 -0.42
N HIS A 66 -16.16 9.70 -1.54
CA HIS A 66 -15.96 8.25 -1.56
C HIS A 66 -14.58 7.87 -1.03
N VAL A 67 -13.52 8.54 -1.52
CA VAL A 67 -12.14 8.30 -1.02
C VAL A 67 -12.04 8.62 0.46
N SER A 68 -12.64 9.73 0.92
CA SER A 68 -12.66 10.10 2.35
C SER A 68 -13.36 9.04 3.21
N ARG A 69 -14.46 8.44 2.72
CA ARG A 69 -15.13 7.32 3.39
C ARG A 69 -14.25 6.08 3.48
N LEU A 70 -13.49 5.77 2.42
CA LEU A 70 -12.55 4.66 2.44
C LEU A 70 -11.40 4.88 3.43
N GLN A 71 -10.87 6.11 3.52
CA GLN A 71 -9.87 6.45 4.51
C GLN A 71 -10.39 6.22 5.94
N LEU A 72 -11.62 6.65 6.24
CA LEU A 72 -12.23 6.42 7.55
C LEU A 72 -12.42 4.92 7.85
N ARG A 73 -12.88 4.14 6.86
CA ARG A 73 -13.02 2.68 7.00
C ARG A 73 -11.67 2.01 7.26
N PHE A 74 -10.62 2.42 6.53
CA PHE A 74 -9.27 1.92 6.73
C PHE A 74 -8.75 2.27 8.13
N ILE A 75 -8.91 3.52 8.59
CA ILE A 75 -8.50 3.94 9.93
C ILE A 75 -9.19 3.10 11.02
N ALA A 76 -10.49 2.83 10.87
CA ALA A 76 -11.22 1.98 11.79
C ALA A 76 -10.68 0.54 11.82
N SER A 77 -10.48 -0.06 10.64
CA SER A 77 -9.91 -1.41 10.50
C SER A 77 -8.48 -1.52 11.08
N LEU A 78 -7.68 -0.48 10.89
CA LEU A 78 -6.33 -0.39 11.43
C LEU A 78 -6.33 -0.27 12.97
N ALA A 79 -7.27 0.49 13.53
CA ALA A 79 -7.45 0.61 14.99
C ALA A 79 -7.86 -0.73 15.61
N GLU A 80 -8.76 -1.48 14.98
CA GLU A 80 -9.11 -2.85 15.40
C GLU A 80 -7.88 -3.76 15.40
N THR A 81 -7.09 -3.74 14.31
CA THR A 81 -5.89 -4.57 14.16
C THR A 81 -4.84 -4.22 15.22
N ARG A 82 -4.65 -2.93 15.52
CA ARG A 82 -3.80 -2.47 16.64
C ARG A 82 -4.26 -3.03 17.98
N GLN A 83 -5.56 -2.96 18.25
CA GLN A 83 -6.11 -3.44 19.52
C GLN A 83 -5.91 -4.95 19.66
N LEU A 84 -6.14 -5.71 18.61
CA LEU A 84 -5.88 -7.16 18.58
C LEU A 84 -4.41 -7.48 18.83
N LEU A 85 -3.50 -6.76 18.17
CA LEU A 85 -2.05 -6.89 18.38
C LEU A 85 -1.62 -6.52 19.81
N ALA A 86 -2.27 -5.54 20.43
CA ALA A 86 -1.99 -5.16 21.81
C ALA A 86 -2.42 -6.28 22.79
N MET A 87 -3.55 -6.93 22.50
CA MET A 87 -4.13 -8.01 23.31
C MET A 87 -3.42 -9.37 23.14
N SER A 88 -2.76 -9.61 22.01
CA SER A 88 -1.98 -10.85 21.77
C SER A 88 -0.67 -10.85 22.59
N LYS A 89 -0.79 -11.25 23.87
CA LYS A 89 0.36 -11.39 24.80
C LYS A 89 1.03 -12.76 24.75
N PHE A 90 0.42 -13.78 24.15
CA PHE A 90 0.90 -15.17 24.20
C PHE A 90 1.01 -15.79 22.80
N GLN A 91 2.21 -15.77 22.22
CA GLN A 91 2.57 -16.60 21.07
C GLN A 91 3.82 -17.42 21.47
N ILE A 92 3.65 -18.74 21.55
CA ILE A 92 4.70 -19.69 21.93
C ILE A 92 5.71 -19.79 20.77
N GLN A 93 6.99 -19.75 21.13
CA GLN A 93 8.12 -19.55 20.22
C GLN A 93 8.65 -20.89 19.70
N ILE A 94 8.84 -21.03 18.40
CA ILE A 94 9.57 -22.18 17.81
C ILE A 94 10.89 -21.73 17.15
N ASP A 95 11.05 -20.45 16.78
CA ASP A 95 12.13 -20.01 15.88
C ASP A 95 12.87 -18.69 16.24
N GLY A 96 12.86 -18.25 17.50
CA GLY A 96 13.72 -17.15 17.98
C GLY A 96 13.40 -15.70 17.51
N ARG A 97 12.67 -15.48 16.40
CA ARG A 97 12.04 -14.18 16.08
C ARG A 97 10.69 -14.06 16.78
N ARG A 98 10.38 -12.88 17.35
CA ARG A 98 9.07 -12.61 17.96
C ARG A 98 8.03 -12.31 16.85
N PRO A 99 7.04 -13.19 16.59
CA PRO A 99 5.99 -12.94 15.59
C PRO A 99 5.22 -11.63 15.83
N ARG A 100 5.02 -11.25 17.11
CA ARG A 100 4.47 -9.94 17.47
C ARG A 100 5.25 -8.74 16.90
N ASN A 101 6.59 -8.82 16.89
CA ASN A 101 7.41 -7.74 16.35
C ASN A 101 7.25 -7.66 14.82
N LEU A 102 7.11 -8.81 14.14
CA LEU A 102 6.86 -8.85 12.70
C LEU A 102 5.48 -8.27 12.35
N HIS A 103 4.42 -8.65 13.06
CA HIS A 103 3.09 -8.04 12.89
C HIS A 103 3.10 -6.54 13.18
N ALA A 104 3.84 -6.09 14.19
CA ALA A 104 4.00 -4.67 14.49
C ALA A 104 4.75 -3.92 13.36
N SER A 105 5.81 -4.51 12.82
CA SER A 105 6.54 -3.96 11.68
C SER A 105 5.69 -3.89 10.41
N LEU A 106 4.89 -4.94 10.13
CA LEU A 106 3.92 -4.95 9.04
C LEU A 106 2.89 -3.83 9.21
N LEU A 107 2.32 -3.70 10.41
CA LEU A 107 1.33 -2.67 10.71
C LEU A 107 1.90 -1.26 10.51
N ASN A 108 3.12 -1.01 10.98
CA ASN A 108 3.80 0.28 10.79
C ASN A 108 4.08 0.57 9.31
N ASN A 109 4.42 -0.44 8.52
CA ASN A 109 4.64 -0.29 7.08
C ASN A 109 3.32 -0.01 6.33
N ILE A 110 2.24 -0.74 6.65
CA ILE A 110 0.88 -0.49 6.13
C ILE A 110 0.44 0.97 6.40
N GLU A 111 0.78 1.49 7.58
CA GLU A 111 0.51 2.89 7.94
C GLU A 111 1.35 3.91 7.19
N SER A 112 2.61 3.57 6.92
CA SER A 112 3.48 4.41 6.11
C SER A 112 2.91 4.55 4.70
N VAL A 113 2.51 3.43 4.07
CA VAL A 113 1.83 3.45 2.77
C VAL A 113 0.55 4.28 2.85
N PHE A 114 -0.29 4.07 3.86
CA PHE A 114 -1.53 4.84 4.01
C PHE A 114 -1.28 6.35 4.16
N ARG A 115 -0.25 6.76 4.90
CA ARG A 115 0.13 8.16 5.07
C ARG A 115 0.56 8.77 3.74
N SER A 116 1.38 8.06 2.98
CA SER A 116 1.83 8.49 1.64
C SER A 116 0.66 8.59 0.66
N VAL A 117 -0.22 7.58 0.61
CA VAL A 117 -1.45 7.62 -0.22
C VAL A 117 -2.36 8.78 0.20
N SER A 118 -2.50 9.04 1.50
CA SER A 118 -3.29 10.16 2.00
C SER A 118 -2.69 11.52 1.63
N LEU A 119 -1.36 11.62 1.59
CA LEU A 119 -0.66 12.82 1.13
C LEU A 119 -0.87 13.05 -0.36
N VAL A 120 -0.80 11.99 -1.19
CA VAL A 120 -1.14 12.05 -2.61
C VAL A 120 -2.57 12.56 -2.80
N PHE A 121 -3.54 11.99 -2.08
CA PHE A 121 -4.94 12.42 -2.16
C PHE A 121 -5.13 13.89 -1.72
N TYR A 122 -4.44 14.32 -0.67
CA TYR A 122 -4.48 15.72 -0.22
C TYR A 122 -3.91 16.67 -1.28
N ALA A 123 -2.71 16.37 -1.82
CA ALA A 123 -2.09 17.16 -2.88
C ALA A 123 -2.94 17.18 -4.16
N THR A 124 -3.67 16.10 -4.44
CA THR A 124 -4.59 16.01 -5.58
C THR A 124 -5.72 17.03 -5.50
N ARG A 125 -6.24 17.30 -4.30
CA ARG A 125 -7.28 18.32 -4.11
C ARG A 125 -6.80 19.72 -4.51
N THR A 126 -5.52 20.00 -4.32
CA THR A 126 -4.92 21.28 -4.72
C THR A 126 -5.06 21.52 -6.24
N PHE A 127 -4.90 20.49 -7.08
CA PHE A 127 -5.13 20.62 -8.53
C PHE A 127 -6.56 21.02 -8.87
N SER A 128 -7.56 20.51 -8.13
CA SER A 128 -8.96 20.88 -8.35
C SER A 128 -9.28 22.34 -7.97
N THR A 129 -8.52 22.94 -7.07
CA THR A 129 -8.64 24.37 -6.71
C THR A 129 -7.96 25.28 -7.75
N ILE A 130 -6.80 24.85 -8.25
CA ILE A 130 -5.97 25.61 -9.20
C ILE A 130 -6.63 25.71 -10.60
N GLU A 131 -7.45 24.73 -10.96
CA GLU A 131 -8.25 24.72 -12.20
C GLU A 131 -9.11 25.99 -12.37
N SER A 132 -9.49 26.65 -11.26
CA SER A 132 -10.32 27.87 -11.30
C SER A 132 -9.55 29.16 -11.62
N GLU A 133 -8.22 29.20 -11.48
CA GLU A 133 -7.41 30.43 -11.60
C GLU A 133 -6.30 30.35 -12.65
N ALA A 134 -5.78 29.15 -12.95
CA ALA A 134 -4.53 28.98 -13.71
C ALA A 134 -4.64 28.11 -14.98
N ALA A 135 -5.85 27.74 -15.43
CA ALA A 135 -6.14 26.73 -16.45
C ALA A 135 -5.42 26.84 -17.82
N SER A 136 -4.59 27.86 -18.03
CA SER A 136 -3.89 28.15 -19.29
C SER A 136 -2.37 28.19 -19.22
N SER A 137 -1.73 27.80 -18.10
CA SER A 137 -0.25 27.77 -18.07
C SER A 137 0.31 26.66 -18.98
N LEU A 138 1.35 26.98 -19.76
CA LEU A 138 2.01 26.03 -20.66
C LEU A 138 2.55 24.81 -19.90
N TRP A 139 2.95 25.00 -18.64
CA TRP A 139 3.41 23.95 -17.74
C TRP A 139 2.30 22.93 -17.44
N MET A 140 1.08 23.37 -17.11
CA MET A 140 -0.04 22.44 -16.86
C MET A 140 -0.46 21.66 -18.10
N ASN A 141 -0.39 22.28 -19.28
CA ASN A 141 -0.67 21.60 -20.55
C ASN A 141 0.34 20.48 -20.84
N GLU A 142 1.62 20.73 -20.56
CA GLU A 142 2.64 19.69 -20.68
C GLU A 142 2.50 18.59 -19.63
N LEU A 143 2.18 18.94 -18.39
CA LEU A 143 1.88 17.96 -17.35
C LEU A 143 0.71 17.04 -17.76
N ARG A 144 -0.37 17.61 -18.31
CA ARG A 144 -1.51 16.86 -18.85
C ARG A 144 -1.11 15.91 -19.97
N ARG A 145 -0.22 16.34 -20.86
CA ARG A 145 0.31 15.51 -21.96
C ARG A 145 1.16 14.35 -21.44
N VAL A 146 1.98 14.57 -20.42
CA VAL A 146 2.78 13.50 -19.79
C VAL A 146 1.89 12.53 -19.02
N ALA A 147 0.91 13.03 -18.27
CA ALA A 147 -0.01 12.20 -17.50
C ALA A 147 -0.86 11.28 -18.39
N SER A 148 -1.38 11.80 -19.52
CA SER A 148 -2.17 10.99 -20.46
C SER A 148 -1.37 9.89 -21.15
N ARG A 149 -0.04 10.02 -21.24
CA ARG A 149 0.83 8.99 -21.82
C ARG A 149 1.10 7.82 -20.86
N ASN A 150 0.96 8.04 -19.55
CA ASN A 150 1.39 7.10 -18.50
C ASN A 150 0.23 6.44 -17.74
N GLU A 151 -1.00 6.48 -18.27
CA GLU A 151 -2.25 6.03 -17.61
C GLU A 151 -2.22 4.60 -17.01
N ASN A 152 -1.27 3.74 -17.41
CA ASN A 152 -1.26 2.30 -17.09
C ASN A 152 -0.27 1.84 -16.00
N VAL A 153 0.35 2.75 -15.22
CA VAL A 153 1.51 2.39 -14.36
C VAL A 153 1.13 1.75 -13.01
N GLU A 154 0.01 2.10 -12.35
CA GLU A 154 -0.21 1.67 -10.95
C GLU A 154 -0.93 0.32 -10.75
N LEU A 155 -1.34 -0.38 -11.81
CA LEU A 155 -1.95 -1.71 -11.65
C LEU A 155 -0.99 -2.71 -10.96
N ARG A 156 0.32 -2.47 -11.11
CA ARG A 156 1.40 -3.22 -10.46
C ARG A 156 1.42 -3.03 -8.95
N THR A 157 1.21 -1.81 -8.44
CA THR A 157 1.14 -1.58 -7.00
C THR A 157 -0.06 -2.29 -6.40
N LEU A 158 -1.20 -2.20 -7.08
CA LEU A 158 -2.42 -2.88 -6.67
C LEU A 158 -2.20 -4.40 -6.60
N SER A 159 -1.60 -5.01 -7.63
CA SER A 159 -1.37 -6.46 -7.64
C SER A 159 -0.45 -6.90 -6.51
N VAL A 160 0.65 -6.17 -6.25
CA VAL A 160 1.55 -6.47 -5.12
C VAL A 160 0.83 -6.39 -3.78
N LEU A 161 0.03 -5.34 -3.55
CA LEU A 161 -0.76 -5.20 -2.33
C LEU A 161 -1.78 -6.33 -2.17
N SER A 162 -2.51 -6.68 -3.23
CA SER A 162 -3.50 -7.76 -3.20
C SER A 162 -2.86 -9.13 -2.99
N ILE A 163 -1.70 -9.41 -3.61
CA ILE A 163 -0.95 -10.65 -3.39
C ILE A 163 -0.46 -10.74 -1.95
N CYS A 164 0.11 -9.65 -1.41
CA CYS A 164 0.53 -9.59 -0.01
C CYS A 164 -0.66 -9.76 0.95
N ALA A 165 -1.81 -9.15 0.65
CA ALA A 165 -3.03 -9.29 1.43
C ALA A 165 -3.50 -10.75 1.50
N ASP A 166 -3.53 -11.46 0.36
CA ASP A 166 -3.92 -12.88 0.33
C ASP A 166 -2.90 -13.78 1.02
N ALA A 167 -1.60 -13.55 0.77
CA ALA A 167 -0.51 -14.29 1.39
C ALA A 167 -0.55 -14.20 2.92
N ILE A 168 -0.68 -12.98 3.47
CA ILE A 168 -0.81 -12.79 4.92
C ILE A 168 -2.12 -13.37 5.42
N GLY A 169 -3.25 -13.01 4.80
CA GLY A 169 -4.57 -13.33 5.31
C GLY A 169 -4.86 -14.83 5.37
N ARG A 170 -4.38 -15.59 4.38
CA ARG A 170 -4.60 -17.04 4.28
C ARG A 170 -3.39 -17.89 4.66
N GLY A 171 -2.23 -17.28 4.86
CA GLY A 171 -0.98 -18.00 5.12
C GLY A 171 -0.45 -18.73 3.88
N HIS A 172 -0.74 -18.23 2.67
CA HIS A 172 -0.15 -18.77 1.45
C HIS A 172 1.27 -18.23 1.27
N PRO A 173 2.25 -19.09 0.92
CA PRO A 173 3.60 -18.65 0.73
C PRO A 173 3.68 -17.68 -0.46
N LEU A 174 4.60 -16.74 -0.37
CA LEU A 174 4.72 -15.70 -1.39
C LEU A 174 5.17 -16.29 -2.73
N PRO A 175 4.54 -15.88 -3.85
CA PRO A 175 5.01 -16.28 -5.16
C PRO A 175 6.45 -15.76 -5.38
N PRO A 176 7.30 -16.55 -6.05
CA PRO A 176 8.62 -16.09 -6.43
C PRO A 176 8.52 -15.00 -7.50
N PHE A 177 9.48 -14.07 -7.48
CA PHE A 177 9.58 -12.96 -8.42
C PHE A 177 8.34 -12.05 -8.46
N MET A 178 8.13 -11.30 -7.38
CA MET A 178 7.21 -10.17 -7.46
C MET A 178 7.88 -8.98 -8.13
N ASP A 179 7.26 -8.55 -9.24
CA ASP A 179 7.66 -7.37 -9.99
C ASP A 179 7.19 -6.12 -9.22
N ILE A 180 8.10 -5.53 -8.45
CA ILE A 180 7.82 -4.32 -7.69
C ILE A 180 7.93 -3.13 -8.65
N PRO A 181 6.86 -2.32 -8.80
CA PRO A 181 6.91 -1.20 -9.72
C PRO A 181 7.97 -0.18 -9.29
N GLU A 182 8.85 0.16 -10.22
CA GLU A 182 9.75 1.29 -10.05
C GLU A 182 9.03 2.59 -10.43
N THR A 183 9.15 3.61 -9.57
CA THR A 183 8.70 4.99 -9.86
C THR A 183 9.56 5.68 -10.92
N SER A 184 10.67 5.04 -11.33
CA SER A 184 11.61 5.53 -12.35
C SER A 184 10.90 5.87 -13.66
N SER A 185 9.94 5.07 -14.12
CA SER A 185 9.28 5.30 -15.41
C SER A 185 8.49 6.62 -15.47
N LEU A 186 7.76 6.99 -14.40
CA LEU A 186 7.01 8.26 -14.36
C LEU A 186 7.98 9.44 -14.17
N LEU A 187 8.99 9.26 -13.32
CA LEU A 187 10.01 10.28 -13.07
C LEU A 187 10.82 10.59 -14.32
N GLU A 188 11.23 9.57 -15.05
CA GLU A 188 11.90 9.70 -16.35
C GLU A 188 10.98 10.38 -17.36
N ALA A 189 9.69 10.03 -17.40
CA ALA A 189 8.75 10.71 -18.28
C ALA A 189 8.57 12.21 -17.93
N LEU A 190 8.59 12.56 -16.64
CA LEU A 190 8.50 13.95 -16.18
C LEU A 190 9.79 14.74 -16.45
N LYS A 191 10.97 14.12 -16.28
CA LYS A 191 12.29 14.71 -16.57
C LYS A 191 12.58 14.82 -18.07
N ALA A 192 12.16 13.83 -18.85
CA ALA A 192 12.31 13.81 -20.31
C ALA A 192 11.33 14.76 -21.02
N SER A 193 10.39 15.35 -20.28
CA SER A 193 9.53 16.41 -20.81
C SER A 193 10.39 17.59 -21.29
N PRO A 194 10.08 18.21 -22.44
CA PRO A 194 10.86 19.32 -23.00
C PRO A 194 10.95 20.53 -22.05
N MET A 195 10.03 20.63 -21.10
CA MET A 195 9.99 21.71 -20.11
C MET A 195 10.72 21.35 -18.80
N ASP A 196 11.19 20.12 -18.60
CA ASP A 196 11.72 19.63 -17.30
C ASP A 196 10.75 19.97 -16.15
N LEU A 197 9.61 19.27 -16.10
CA LEU A 197 8.47 19.65 -15.26
C LEU A 197 8.78 19.67 -13.76
N LEU A 198 9.82 18.93 -13.34
CA LEU A 198 10.31 18.84 -11.96
C LEU A 198 11.47 19.79 -11.66
N SER A 199 11.83 20.69 -12.59
CA SER A 199 12.85 21.70 -12.38
C SER A 199 12.40 22.73 -11.33
N ALA A 200 13.31 23.13 -10.44
CA ALA A 200 13.07 24.19 -9.44
C ALA A 200 12.66 25.55 -10.07
N LYS A 201 12.88 25.71 -11.38
CA LYS A 201 12.43 26.87 -12.17
C LYS A 201 10.91 27.05 -12.16
N HIS A 202 10.16 25.96 -11.98
CA HIS A 202 8.69 25.97 -11.94
C HIS A 202 8.15 26.05 -10.50
N ALA A 203 8.98 26.36 -9.49
CA ALA A 203 8.56 26.40 -8.09
C ALA A 203 7.44 27.42 -7.79
N LEU A 204 7.26 28.42 -8.67
CA LEU A 204 6.20 29.42 -8.56
C LEU A 204 4.89 28.97 -9.21
N GLU A 205 4.88 27.89 -10.00
CA GLU A 205 3.66 27.36 -10.59
C GLU A 205 2.76 26.80 -9.48
N PRO A 206 1.47 27.14 -9.47
CA PRO A 206 0.56 26.79 -8.38
C PRO A 206 0.43 25.27 -8.19
N GLY A 207 0.57 24.48 -9.27
CA GLY A 207 0.48 23.02 -9.23
C GLY A 207 1.81 22.31 -8.95
N TYR A 208 2.94 23.02 -8.92
CA TYR A 208 4.26 22.39 -8.79
C TYR A 208 4.46 21.74 -7.43
N ALA A 209 4.08 22.43 -6.35
CA ALA A 209 4.20 21.89 -5.00
C ALA A 209 3.36 20.61 -4.83
N ALA A 210 2.17 20.56 -5.41
CA ALA A 210 1.32 19.38 -5.41
C ALA A 210 1.94 18.24 -6.23
N LEU A 211 2.49 18.52 -7.42
CA LEU A 211 3.18 17.53 -8.24
C LEU A 211 4.40 16.93 -7.52
N ALA A 212 5.23 17.78 -6.92
CA ALA A 212 6.41 17.36 -6.16
C ALA A 212 6.03 16.48 -4.96
N ALA A 213 4.96 16.83 -4.24
CA ALA A 213 4.45 16.04 -3.11
C ALA A 213 3.93 14.66 -3.57
N ILE A 214 3.20 14.60 -4.69
CA ILE A 214 2.73 13.33 -5.26
C ILE A 214 3.92 12.46 -5.64
N HIS A 215 4.92 13.02 -6.32
CA HIS A 215 6.10 12.29 -6.75
C HIS A 215 6.91 11.74 -5.56
N ALA A 216 7.22 12.57 -4.56
CA ALA A 216 7.92 12.12 -3.35
C ALA A 216 7.14 11.04 -2.61
N SER A 217 5.81 11.17 -2.52
CA SER A 217 4.95 10.16 -1.90
C SER A 217 4.96 8.84 -2.68
N ALA A 218 5.01 8.88 -4.01
CA ALA A 218 5.09 7.68 -4.84
C ALA A 218 6.40 6.92 -4.61
N GLU A 219 7.53 7.61 -4.46
CA GLU A 219 8.81 6.97 -4.12
C GLU A 219 8.76 6.27 -2.75
N ILE A 220 8.18 6.94 -1.76
CA ILE A 220 7.96 6.36 -0.43
C ILE A 220 7.08 5.10 -0.53
N VAL A 221 6.01 5.13 -1.32
CA VAL A 221 5.14 3.96 -1.55
C VAL A 221 5.93 2.80 -2.16
N THR A 222 6.78 3.04 -3.16
CA THR A 222 7.62 1.98 -3.74
C THR A 222 8.58 1.36 -2.72
N ASP A 223 9.22 2.17 -1.88
CA ASP A 223 10.09 1.63 -0.83
C ASP A 223 9.33 0.90 0.28
N ASP A 224 8.15 1.41 0.64
CA ASP A 224 7.26 0.73 1.56
C ASP A 224 6.73 -0.59 1.00
N LEU A 225 6.46 -0.70 -0.31
CA LEU A 225 6.11 -1.96 -0.96
C LEU A 225 7.25 -2.98 -0.86
N LYS A 226 8.50 -2.58 -1.12
CA LYS A 226 9.67 -3.49 -0.94
C LYS A 226 9.75 -3.99 0.49
N ALA A 227 9.55 -3.11 1.47
CA ALA A 227 9.53 -3.50 2.87
C ALA A 227 8.36 -4.43 3.20
N LEU A 228 7.16 -4.17 2.65
CA LEU A 228 5.98 -5.02 2.81
C LEU A 228 6.25 -6.44 2.30
N VAL A 229 6.75 -6.55 1.07
CA VAL A 229 7.10 -7.83 0.43
C VAL A 229 8.08 -8.62 1.28
N ARG A 230 9.15 -7.96 1.75
CA ARG A 230 10.16 -8.60 2.63
C ARG A 230 9.53 -9.09 3.93
N LEU A 231 8.77 -8.24 4.62
CA LEU A 231 8.14 -8.59 5.90
C LEU A 231 7.11 -9.72 5.75
N THR A 232 6.35 -9.73 4.66
CA THR A 232 5.41 -10.82 4.37
C THR A 232 6.15 -12.12 4.07
N GLY A 233 7.27 -12.06 3.35
CA GLY A 233 8.13 -13.23 3.09
C GLY A 233 8.71 -13.81 4.38
N GLU A 234 9.09 -12.96 5.33
CA GLU A 234 9.53 -13.41 6.67
C GLU A 234 8.40 -14.03 7.50
N LEU A 235 7.14 -13.64 7.27
CA LEU A 235 5.99 -14.12 8.03
C LEU A 235 5.44 -15.44 7.50
N VAL A 236 5.34 -15.60 6.18
CA VAL A 236 4.67 -16.75 5.54
C VAL A 236 5.65 -17.71 4.85
N GLY A 237 6.91 -17.31 4.72
CA GLY A 237 7.92 -18.01 3.94
C GLY A 237 7.87 -17.63 2.45
N SER A 238 9.04 -17.62 1.81
CA SER A 238 9.17 -17.47 0.35
C SER A 238 9.32 -18.83 -0.32
N VAL A 239 8.59 -19.05 -1.41
CA VAL A 239 8.86 -20.20 -2.29
C VAL A 239 10.03 -19.83 -3.20
N GLU A 240 11.23 -20.32 -2.91
CA GLU A 240 12.34 -20.26 -3.87
C GLU A 240 12.27 -21.50 -4.76
N PHE A 241 11.99 -21.33 -6.05
CA PHE A 241 12.21 -22.39 -7.01
C PHE A 241 13.72 -22.50 -7.24
N VAL A 242 14.36 -23.46 -6.56
CA VAL A 242 15.72 -23.87 -6.91
C VAL A 242 15.64 -24.47 -8.31
N ASP A 243 16.30 -23.82 -9.27
CA ASP A 243 16.36 -24.28 -10.65
C ASP A 243 17.18 -25.58 -10.69
N THR A 244 16.52 -26.73 -10.58
CA THR A 244 17.15 -28.04 -10.73
C THR A 244 17.33 -28.36 -12.21
N GLN A 245 18.19 -27.58 -12.87
CA GLN A 245 18.72 -27.89 -14.19
C GLN A 245 20.25 -27.99 -14.08
N GLY A 246 20.76 -29.22 -13.91
CA GLY A 246 22.19 -29.50 -14.13
C GLY A 246 22.89 -30.48 -13.18
N SER A 247 22.28 -31.60 -12.81
CA SER A 247 23.05 -32.76 -12.30
C SER A 247 22.44 -34.07 -12.78
N LEU A 248 22.43 -34.31 -14.09
CA LEU A 248 22.39 -35.64 -14.69
C LEU A 248 23.01 -35.58 -16.10
N ALA A 249 24.32 -35.84 -16.18
CA ALA A 249 25.11 -36.46 -17.27
C ALA A 249 26.55 -35.91 -17.27
#